data_AF-A0A5B8LRZ3-F1
#
_entry.id   AF-A0A5B8LRZ3-F1
#
_cell.length_a   1.000
_cell.length_b   1.000
_cell.length_c   1.000
_cell.angle_alpha   90.00
_cell.angle_beta   90.00
_cell.angle_gamma   90.00
#
_symmetry.space_group_name_H-M   'P 1'
#
loop_
_entity.id
_entity.type
_entity.pdbx_description
1 polymer ?
#
loop_
_entity_poly.entity_id
_entity_poly.type
_entity_poly.pdbx_seq_one_letter_code
_entity_poly.pdbx_strand_id
1 'polypeptide(L)'
;MSKIAEAVADLNMQPQVRSAPMLAFWFLLDGLSLANRANREGMHANALALTRQCYEAIGVIELGVCGHPEAESVLLRWDDDRLTPGKLRAWLDANVWPNSGTGLWDEPWSDFMSQFSQAIQPYAHYGRGLAQWQLRLHRLDYGSNPEDDIKAIIEMAPRAYDAQKATRITLFHGLLTYVLARIWATRYGEQDVAMREEINQLGAALGRSRYLDGHQTDWHQQFWAMLWERGGGTVLE
;
A
#
# COMPACT_ATOMS: atom_id res chain seq x y z
N MET A 1 -2.07 -11.43 11.06
CA MET A 1 -0.62 -11.19 11.24
C MET A 1 0.15 -12.40 11.76
N SER A 2 -0.34 -13.17 12.75
CA SER A 2 0.34 -14.38 13.22
C SER A 2 0.57 -15.43 12.13
N LYS A 3 -0.43 -15.69 11.29
CA LYS A 3 -0.35 -16.67 10.19
C LYS A 3 0.77 -16.41 9.18
N ILE A 4 0.95 -15.15 8.78
CA ILE A 4 2.06 -14.78 7.89
C ILE A 4 3.41 -14.84 8.64
N ALA A 5 3.43 -14.49 9.94
CA ALA A 5 4.62 -14.62 10.77
C ALA A 5 5.10 -16.09 10.85
N GLU A 6 4.17 -17.01 11.05
CA GLU A 6 4.42 -18.46 11.03
C GLU A 6 4.93 -18.90 9.65
N ALA A 7 4.29 -18.43 8.56
CA ALA A 7 4.69 -18.78 7.21
C ALA A 7 6.12 -18.33 6.87
N VAL A 8 6.50 -17.07 7.19
CA VAL A 8 7.87 -16.59 6.96
C VAL A 8 8.88 -17.19 7.94
N ALA A 9 8.43 -17.64 9.10
CA ALA A 9 9.28 -18.36 10.04
C ALA A 9 9.59 -19.76 9.52
N ASP A 10 8.65 -20.49 8.91
CA ASP A 10 8.77 -21.91 8.52
C ASP A 10 9.12 -22.13 7.03
N LEU A 11 9.93 -21.25 6.46
CA LEU A 11 10.34 -21.37 5.06
C LEU A 11 11.33 -22.52 4.84
N ASN A 12 11.02 -23.35 3.84
CA ASN A 12 11.92 -24.40 3.35
C ASN A 12 12.94 -23.83 2.35
N MET A 13 13.90 -23.07 2.88
CA MET A 13 15.00 -22.43 2.13
C MET A 13 16.33 -22.63 2.87
N GLN A 14 17.46 -22.42 2.21
CA GLN A 14 18.76 -22.43 2.87
C GLN A 14 18.80 -21.39 4.00
N PRO A 15 19.48 -21.69 5.13
CA PRO A 15 19.50 -20.80 6.29
C PRO A 15 19.94 -19.36 5.99
N GLN A 16 20.85 -19.20 5.03
CA GLN A 16 21.37 -17.90 4.59
C GLN A 16 20.33 -17.01 3.89
N VAL A 17 19.27 -17.60 3.30
CA VAL A 17 18.23 -16.89 2.53
C VAL A 17 16.93 -16.76 3.33
N ARG A 18 16.63 -17.75 4.18
CA ARG A 18 15.40 -17.83 4.99
C ARG A 18 15.16 -16.60 5.88
N SER A 19 16.22 -15.91 6.30
CA SER A 19 16.11 -14.75 7.18
C SER A 19 15.50 -13.53 6.49
N ALA A 20 15.70 -13.34 5.18
CA ALA A 20 15.30 -12.11 4.50
C ALA A 20 13.77 -11.86 4.53
N PRO A 21 12.90 -12.83 4.20
CA PRO A 21 11.44 -12.64 4.31
C PRO A 21 10.97 -12.41 5.75
N MET A 22 11.61 -13.04 6.74
CA MET A 22 11.30 -12.85 8.16
C MET A 22 11.67 -11.43 8.63
N LEU A 23 12.87 -10.95 8.27
CA LEU A 23 13.32 -9.60 8.57
C LEU A 23 12.44 -8.54 7.87
N ALA A 24 12.06 -8.79 6.61
CA ALA A 24 11.13 -7.94 5.87
C ALA A 24 9.76 -7.87 6.55
N PHE A 25 9.26 -9.00 7.08
CA PHE A 25 8.02 -9.04 7.84
C PHE A 25 8.10 -8.23 9.14
N TRP A 26 9.17 -8.36 9.93
CA TRP A 26 9.35 -7.54 11.14
C TRP A 26 9.47 -6.05 10.80
N PHE A 27 10.25 -5.72 9.77
CA PHE A 27 10.37 -4.34 9.27
C PHE A 27 9.01 -3.77 8.86
N LEU A 28 8.16 -4.56 8.20
CA LEU A 28 6.80 -4.15 7.82
C LEU A 28 5.94 -3.84 9.05
N LEU A 29 6.00 -4.67 10.11
CA LEU A 29 5.23 -4.45 11.34
C LEU A 29 5.65 -3.15 12.04
N ASP A 30 6.95 -2.95 12.22
CA ASP A 30 7.50 -1.74 12.82
C ASP A 30 7.20 -0.51 11.96
N GLY A 31 7.38 -0.64 10.64
CA GLY A 31 7.10 0.41 9.67
C GLY A 31 5.64 0.85 9.67
N LEU A 32 4.68 -0.08 9.71
CA LEU A 32 3.26 0.24 9.83
C LEU A 32 2.92 0.92 11.16
N SER A 33 3.51 0.45 12.26
CA SER A 33 3.33 1.06 13.59
C SER A 33 3.83 2.51 13.61
N LEU A 34 5.03 2.75 13.09
CA LEU A 34 5.62 4.09 12.98
C LEU A 34 4.83 4.98 12.01
N ALA A 35 4.39 4.43 10.87
CA ALA A 35 3.57 5.15 9.90
C ALA A 35 2.23 5.60 10.51
N ASN A 36 1.56 4.73 11.25
CA ASN A 36 0.31 5.06 11.95
C ASN A 36 0.53 6.15 13.00
N ARG A 37 1.60 6.07 13.80
CA ARG A 37 1.96 7.12 14.75
C ARG A 37 2.22 8.45 14.05
N ALA A 38 3.04 8.44 13.01
CA ALA A 38 3.34 9.65 12.23
C ALA A 38 2.08 10.27 11.63
N ASN A 39 1.16 9.44 11.13
CA ASN A 39 -0.11 9.90 10.58
C ASN A 39 -0.98 10.61 11.63
N ARG A 40 -1.09 10.03 12.83
CA ARG A 40 -1.83 10.61 13.96
C ARG A 40 -1.23 11.94 14.46
N GLU A 41 0.09 12.08 14.35
CA GLU A 41 0.81 13.30 14.73
C GLU A 41 0.84 14.37 13.62
N GLY A 42 0.14 14.17 12.49
CA GLY A 42 0.10 15.13 11.37
C GLY A 42 1.36 15.12 10.49
N MET A 43 2.25 14.14 10.66
CA MET A 43 3.46 13.95 9.84
C MET A 43 3.14 13.09 8.60
N HIS A 44 2.18 13.50 7.78
CA HIS A 44 1.59 12.66 6.73
C HIS A 44 2.60 12.23 5.64
N ALA A 45 3.52 13.11 5.25
CA ALA A 45 4.57 12.74 4.29
C ALA A 45 5.49 11.64 4.84
N ASN A 46 5.84 11.71 6.13
CA ASN A 46 6.66 10.69 6.78
C ASN A 46 5.90 9.38 6.89
N ALA A 47 4.61 9.45 7.24
CA ALA A 47 3.73 8.30 7.26
C ALA A 47 3.68 7.59 5.90
N LEU A 48 3.56 8.33 4.79
CA LEU A 48 3.60 7.74 3.45
C LEU A 48 4.96 7.20 3.04
N ALA A 49 6.04 7.89 3.37
CA ALA A 49 7.38 7.38 3.10
C ALA A 49 7.60 6.01 3.77
N LEU A 50 7.17 5.88 5.03
CA LEU A 50 7.20 4.61 5.77
C LEU A 50 6.25 3.57 5.15
N THR A 51 5.01 3.95 4.85
CA THR A 51 4.02 3.09 4.18
C THR A 51 4.57 2.52 2.86
N ARG A 52 5.30 3.34 2.08
CA ARG A 52 5.97 2.89 0.87
C ARG A 52 7.05 1.86 1.17
N GLN A 53 7.86 2.04 2.22
CA GLN A 53 8.88 1.05 2.57
C GLN A 53 8.25 -0.29 2.97
N CYS A 54 7.09 -0.25 3.66
CA CYS A 54 6.31 -1.46 3.93
C CYS A 54 5.87 -2.15 2.63
N TYR A 55 5.46 -1.39 1.61
CA TYR A 55 5.13 -1.96 0.30
C TYR A 55 6.33 -2.66 -0.37
N GLU A 56 7.54 -2.10 -0.28
CA GLU A 56 8.74 -2.76 -0.81
C GLU A 56 9.05 -4.06 -0.05
N ALA A 57 8.88 -4.06 1.27
CA ALA A 57 9.05 -5.25 2.09
C ALA A 57 8.07 -6.37 1.73
N ILE A 58 6.84 -6.04 1.31
CA ILE A 58 5.85 -7.03 0.84
C ILE A 58 6.41 -7.90 -0.29
N GLY A 59 7.16 -7.33 -1.24
CA GLY A 59 7.71 -8.13 -2.34
C GLY A 59 8.69 -9.21 -1.87
N VAL A 60 9.51 -8.90 -0.85
CA VAL A 60 10.46 -9.85 -0.25
C VAL A 60 9.72 -10.93 0.56
N ILE A 61 8.66 -10.53 1.27
CA ILE A 61 7.78 -11.47 1.99
C ILE A 61 7.11 -12.42 1.01
N GLU A 62 6.53 -11.89 -0.08
CA GLU A 62 5.85 -12.67 -1.12
C GLU A 62 6.80 -13.69 -1.76
N LEU A 63 8.03 -13.30 -2.10
CA LEU A 63 9.04 -14.25 -2.57
C LEU A 63 9.26 -15.41 -1.60
N GLY A 64 9.36 -15.09 -0.30
CA GLY A 64 9.50 -16.11 0.74
C GLY A 64 8.38 -17.14 0.69
N VAL A 65 7.13 -16.68 0.60
CA VAL A 65 5.95 -17.54 0.81
C VAL A 65 5.30 -18.07 -0.47
N CYS A 66 5.63 -17.54 -1.65
CA CYS A 66 4.97 -17.88 -2.91
C CYS A 66 5.18 -19.34 -3.35
N GLY A 67 6.23 -20.00 -2.86
CA GLY A 67 6.55 -21.39 -3.19
C GLY A 67 7.06 -21.61 -4.62
N HIS A 68 7.39 -20.53 -5.35
CA HIS A 68 7.95 -20.65 -6.70
C HIS A 68 9.37 -21.26 -6.64
N PRO A 69 9.73 -22.23 -7.51
CA PRO A 69 11.02 -22.93 -7.44
C PRO A 69 12.25 -22.02 -7.53
N GLU A 70 12.14 -20.90 -8.26
CA GLU A 70 13.23 -19.93 -8.42
C GLU A 70 13.30 -18.88 -7.29
N ALA A 71 12.31 -18.83 -6.38
CA ALA A 71 12.19 -17.74 -5.40
C ALA A 71 13.46 -17.58 -4.54
N GLU A 72 14.06 -18.69 -4.12
CA GLU A 72 15.28 -18.68 -3.32
C GLU A 72 16.46 -18.05 -4.08
N SER A 73 16.60 -18.34 -5.38
CA SER A 73 17.64 -17.74 -6.22
C SER A 73 17.43 -16.24 -6.44
N VAL A 74 16.16 -15.79 -6.46
CA VAL A 74 15.81 -14.37 -6.56
C VAL A 74 16.11 -13.65 -5.25
N LEU A 75 15.81 -14.27 -4.09
CA LEU A 75 16.16 -13.74 -2.78
C LEU A 75 17.68 -13.63 -2.59
N LEU A 76 18.47 -14.62 -3.04
CA LEU A 76 19.93 -14.49 -3.04
C LEU A 76 20.43 -13.27 -3.83
N ARG A 77 19.80 -12.99 -4.98
CA ARG A 77 20.13 -11.79 -5.77
C ARG A 77 19.68 -10.50 -5.09
N TRP A 78 18.60 -10.54 -4.32
CA TRP A 78 18.14 -9.43 -3.50
C TRP A 78 19.15 -9.12 -2.39
N ASP A 79 19.58 -10.15 -1.64
CA ASP A 79 20.54 -10.01 -0.54
C ASP A 79 21.93 -9.53 -1.01
N ASP A 80 22.32 -9.88 -2.23
CA ASP A 80 23.56 -9.40 -2.86
C ASP A 80 23.44 -8.00 -3.50
N ASP A 81 22.34 -7.28 -3.31
CA ASP A 81 22.03 -5.99 -3.95
C ASP A 81 22.02 -6.04 -5.51
N ARG A 82 21.87 -7.24 -6.10
CA ARG A 82 21.83 -7.48 -7.55
C ARG A 82 20.42 -7.39 -8.14
N LEU A 83 19.42 -7.11 -7.31
CA LEU A 83 18.02 -6.99 -7.71
C LEU A 83 17.40 -5.71 -7.12
N THR A 84 17.04 -4.76 -7.99
CA THR A 84 16.31 -3.56 -7.57
C THR A 84 14.85 -3.88 -7.24
N PRO A 85 14.16 -3.10 -6.39
CA PRO A 85 12.75 -3.34 -6.08
C PRO A 85 11.80 -3.33 -7.29
N GLY A 86 12.06 -2.49 -8.29
CA GLY A 86 11.29 -2.50 -9.55
C GLY A 86 11.44 -3.81 -10.33
N LYS A 87 12.66 -4.37 -10.40
CA LYS A 87 12.92 -5.67 -11.03
C LYS A 87 12.31 -6.83 -10.24
N LEU A 88 12.30 -6.73 -8.91
CA LEU A 88 11.62 -7.70 -8.06
C LEU A 88 10.12 -7.73 -8.37
N ARG A 89 9.45 -6.57 -8.43
CA ARG A 89 8.03 -6.50 -8.80
C ARG A 89 7.76 -7.05 -10.20
N ALA A 90 8.59 -6.71 -11.18
CA ALA A 90 8.45 -7.24 -12.53
C ALA A 90 8.60 -8.78 -12.55
N TRP A 91 9.45 -9.34 -11.69
CA TRP A 91 9.56 -10.79 -11.55
C TRP A 91 8.31 -11.39 -10.91
N LEU A 92 7.75 -10.78 -9.86
CA LEU A 92 6.49 -11.23 -9.24
C LEU A 92 5.32 -11.18 -10.23
N ASP A 93 5.21 -10.10 -11.01
CA ASP A 93 4.22 -9.91 -12.06
C ASP A 93 4.28 -11.00 -13.14
N ALA A 94 5.49 -11.42 -13.52
CA ALA A 94 5.67 -12.44 -14.54
C ALA A 94 5.49 -13.89 -14.02
N ASN A 95 5.79 -14.17 -12.75
CA ASN A 95 5.95 -15.55 -12.26
C ASN A 95 4.97 -15.94 -11.16
N VAL A 96 4.44 -14.98 -10.39
CA VAL A 96 3.59 -15.25 -9.22
C VAL A 96 2.18 -14.75 -9.43
N TRP A 97 2.02 -13.45 -9.72
CA TRP A 97 0.72 -12.78 -9.76
C TRP A 97 -0.31 -13.37 -10.75
N PRO A 98 0.05 -13.92 -11.92
CA PRO A 98 -0.92 -14.51 -12.85
C PRO A 98 -1.69 -15.69 -12.25
N ASN A 99 -1.13 -16.34 -11.22
CA ASN A 99 -1.73 -17.50 -10.56
C ASN A 99 -2.38 -17.16 -9.20
N SER A 100 -2.42 -15.89 -8.82
CA SER A 100 -2.89 -15.42 -7.49
C SER A 100 -4.38 -15.09 -7.43
N GLY A 101 -5.14 -15.38 -8.51
CA GLY A 101 -6.58 -15.14 -8.60
C GLY A 101 -6.92 -13.67 -8.85
N THR A 102 -7.94 -13.17 -8.15
CA THR A 102 -8.50 -11.83 -8.40
C THR A 102 -8.10 -10.79 -7.34
N GLY A 103 -8.24 -9.51 -7.62
CA GLY A 103 -7.98 -8.37 -6.75
C GLY A 103 -9.10 -8.07 -5.77
N LEU A 104 -9.26 -6.78 -5.44
CA LEU A 104 -10.26 -6.28 -4.50
C LEU A 104 -11.66 -6.20 -5.12
N TRP A 105 -11.75 -5.98 -6.43
CA TRP A 105 -12.99 -5.80 -7.19
C TRP A 105 -13.09 -6.83 -8.34
N ASP A 106 -12.61 -8.04 -8.09
CA ASP A 106 -12.63 -9.16 -9.04
C ASP A 106 -11.78 -8.98 -10.31
N GLU A 107 -10.96 -7.92 -10.41
CA GLU A 107 -9.96 -7.78 -11.48
C GLU A 107 -8.83 -8.83 -11.33
N PRO A 108 -8.02 -9.12 -12.35
CA PRO A 108 -6.83 -9.96 -12.16
C PRO A 108 -5.91 -9.43 -11.05
N TRP A 109 -5.33 -10.31 -10.23
CA TRP A 109 -4.43 -9.90 -9.14
C TRP A 109 -3.26 -9.03 -9.62
N SER A 110 -2.71 -9.31 -10.80
CA SER A 110 -1.67 -8.51 -11.46
C SER A 110 -2.13 -7.06 -11.70
N ASP A 111 -3.38 -6.88 -12.13
CA ASP A 111 -3.95 -5.56 -12.42
C ASP A 111 -4.14 -4.77 -11.12
N PHE A 112 -4.67 -5.44 -10.09
CA PHE A 112 -4.77 -4.86 -8.75
C PHE A 112 -3.40 -4.44 -8.20
N MET A 113 -2.40 -5.31 -8.26
CA MET A 113 -1.05 -5.01 -7.76
C MET A 113 -0.35 -3.92 -8.56
N SER A 114 -0.61 -3.84 -9.88
CA SER A 114 -0.15 -2.74 -10.73
C SER A 114 -0.75 -1.40 -10.30
N GLN A 115 -2.07 -1.34 -10.10
CA GLN A 115 -2.76 -0.13 -9.63
C GLN A 115 -2.29 0.26 -8.21
N PHE A 116 -2.13 -0.72 -7.32
CA PHE A 116 -1.61 -0.49 -5.97
C PHE A 116 -0.18 0.06 -5.99
N SER A 117 0.66 -0.46 -6.88
CA SER A 117 2.00 0.09 -7.14
C SER A 117 1.91 1.55 -7.58
N GLN A 118 1.07 1.86 -8.56
CA GLN A 118 0.91 3.23 -9.08
C GLN A 118 0.43 4.22 -8.01
N ALA A 119 -0.35 3.76 -7.03
CA ALA A 119 -0.81 4.58 -5.91
C ALA A 119 0.34 5.00 -4.97
N ILE A 120 1.29 4.10 -4.70
CA ILE A 120 2.33 4.28 -3.67
C ILE A 120 3.69 4.73 -4.24
N GLN A 121 4.03 4.35 -5.48
CA GLN A 121 5.33 4.64 -6.10
C GLN A 121 5.68 6.13 -6.22
N PRO A 122 4.73 7.08 -6.39
CA PRO A 122 5.04 8.51 -6.37
C PRO A 122 5.73 8.99 -5.08
N TYR A 123 5.67 8.19 -4.00
CA TYR A 123 6.24 8.48 -2.69
C TYR A 123 7.55 7.73 -2.41
N ALA A 124 8.16 7.12 -3.44
CA ALA A 124 9.44 6.41 -3.31
C ALA A 124 10.60 7.34 -2.94
N HIS A 125 10.54 8.61 -3.36
CA HIS A 125 11.56 9.63 -3.10
C HIS A 125 10.91 10.92 -2.64
N TYR A 126 11.65 11.70 -1.84
CA TYR A 126 11.21 13.04 -1.50
C TYR A 126 11.21 13.92 -2.76
N GLY A 127 10.07 14.55 -3.02
CA GLY A 127 9.85 15.40 -4.18
C GLY A 127 8.54 16.16 -4.02
N ARG A 128 8.11 16.84 -5.08
CA ARG A 128 6.90 17.69 -5.05
C ARG A 128 5.66 16.93 -4.59
N GLY A 129 5.46 15.70 -5.07
CA GLY A 129 4.31 14.87 -4.68
C GLY A 129 4.28 14.57 -3.18
N LEU A 130 5.41 14.17 -2.60
CA LEU A 130 5.51 13.89 -1.16
C LEU A 130 5.45 15.18 -0.31
N ALA A 131 6.05 16.28 -0.79
CA ALA A 131 6.03 17.57 -0.08
C ALA A 131 4.61 18.12 0.10
N GLN A 132 3.71 17.88 -0.86
CA GLN A 132 2.30 18.28 -0.75
C GLN A 132 1.58 17.62 0.44
N TRP A 133 2.06 16.48 0.94
CA TRP A 133 1.51 15.86 2.15
C TRP A 133 1.87 16.60 3.44
N GLN A 134 2.78 17.57 3.40
CA GLN A 134 3.08 18.47 4.54
C GLN A 134 2.15 19.69 4.61
N LEU A 135 1.30 19.88 3.60
CA LEU A 135 0.38 21.00 3.53
C LEU A 135 -0.97 20.60 4.13
N ARG A 136 -1.68 21.51 4.77
CA ARG A 136 -3.09 21.33 5.13
C ARG A 136 -3.94 22.33 4.35
N LEU A 137 -4.97 21.83 3.67
CA LEU A 137 -5.95 22.70 3.01
C LEU A 137 -7.05 23.05 4.02
N HIS A 138 -7.21 24.35 4.30
CA HIS A 138 -8.28 24.84 5.18
C HIS A 138 -9.56 25.13 4.40
N ARG A 139 -9.41 25.75 3.22
CA ARG A 139 -10.55 26.16 2.39
C ARG A 139 -10.12 26.28 0.93
N LEU A 140 -11.04 25.92 0.04
CA LEU A 140 -10.96 26.21 -1.38
C LEU A 140 -12.22 26.99 -1.77
N ASP A 141 -12.03 28.15 -2.36
CA ASP A 141 -13.10 29.04 -2.81
C ASP A 141 -13.05 29.11 -4.33
N TYR A 142 -14.13 28.69 -4.97
CA TYR A 142 -14.25 28.59 -6.43
C TYR A 142 -14.86 29.86 -7.05
N GLY A 143 -15.16 30.88 -6.23
CA GLY A 143 -15.97 32.00 -6.67
C GLY A 143 -17.40 31.57 -7.00
N SER A 144 -18.22 32.52 -7.43
CA SER A 144 -19.61 32.27 -7.84
C SER A 144 -19.76 32.13 -9.35
N ASN A 145 -18.77 32.59 -10.12
CA ASN A 145 -18.76 32.56 -11.58
C ASN A 145 -17.60 31.71 -12.12
N PRO A 146 -17.73 31.11 -13.31
CA PRO A 146 -16.67 30.31 -13.94
C PRO A 146 -15.36 31.07 -14.23
N GLU A 147 -15.41 32.41 -14.28
CA GLU A 147 -14.25 33.28 -14.53
C GLU A 147 -13.56 33.73 -13.25
N ASP A 148 -14.10 33.42 -12.07
CA ASP A 148 -13.53 33.84 -10.80
C ASP A 148 -12.24 33.07 -10.50
N ASP A 149 -11.27 33.78 -9.92
CA ASP A 149 -10.02 33.16 -9.45
C ASP A 149 -10.30 32.17 -8.32
N ILE A 150 -9.75 30.96 -8.44
CA ILE A 150 -9.76 29.96 -7.36
C ILE A 150 -8.83 30.43 -6.24
N LYS A 151 -9.36 30.59 -5.02
CA LYS A 151 -8.58 30.97 -3.83
C LYS A 151 -8.46 29.80 -2.88
N ALA A 152 -7.25 29.46 -2.48
CA ALA A 152 -6.97 28.42 -1.50
C ALA A 152 -6.35 29.00 -0.23
N ILE A 153 -6.85 28.58 0.93
CA ILE A 153 -6.22 28.83 2.23
C ILE A 153 -5.46 27.57 2.63
N ILE A 154 -4.13 27.66 2.68
CA ILE A 154 -3.24 26.53 2.95
C ILE A 154 -2.39 26.86 4.19
N GLU A 155 -2.27 25.90 5.10
CA GLU A 155 -1.33 25.94 6.20
C GLU A 155 -0.08 25.11 5.87
N MET A 156 1.08 25.71 6.15
CA MET A 156 2.39 25.09 6.07
C MET A 156 2.96 25.02 7.48
N ALA A 157 2.93 23.85 8.10
CA ALA A 157 3.50 23.64 9.43
C ALA A 157 4.14 22.24 9.53
N PRO A 158 5.14 22.03 10.40
CA PRO A 158 5.83 20.74 10.52
C PRO A 158 4.94 19.53 10.84
N ARG A 159 3.74 19.78 11.39
CA ARG A 159 2.77 18.77 11.86
C ARG A 159 1.33 19.21 11.59
N ALA A 160 1.09 19.76 10.39
CA ALA A 160 -0.23 20.23 9.99
C ALA A 160 -1.17 19.03 9.76
N TYR A 161 -1.93 18.63 10.79
CA TYR A 161 -2.86 17.51 10.68
C TYR A 161 -4.02 17.82 9.73
N ASP A 162 -4.17 16.98 8.72
CA ASP A 162 -5.24 17.01 7.73
C ASP A 162 -6.02 15.69 7.81
N ALA A 163 -7.30 15.77 8.18
CA ALA A 163 -8.13 14.59 8.42
C ALA A 163 -8.33 13.76 7.14
N GLN A 164 -8.43 14.38 5.96
CA GLN A 164 -8.60 13.63 4.72
C GLN A 164 -7.34 12.86 4.35
N LYS A 165 -6.18 13.50 4.47
CA LYS A 165 -4.89 12.83 4.27
C LYS A 165 -4.71 11.70 5.27
N ALA A 166 -5.08 11.93 6.52
CA ALA A 166 -5.05 10.91 7.55
C ALA A 166 -5.91 9.69 7.18
N THR A 167 -7.14 9.90 6.73
CA THR A 167 -8.04 8.83 6.27
C THR A 167 -7.46 8.06 5.08
N ARG A 168 -6.92 8.76 4.07
CA ARG A 168 -6.30 8.09 2.90
C ARG A 168 -5.09 7.24 3.30
N ILE A 169 -4.25 7.73 4.21
CA ILE A 169 -3.11 6.94 4.73
C ILE A 169 -3.59 5.72 5.53
N THR A 170 -4.66 5.86 6.33
CA THR A 170 -5.26 4.72 7.02
C THR A 170 -5.82 3.68 6.05
N LEU A 171 -6.41 4.10 4.94
CA LEU A 171 -6.85 3.19 3.89
C LEU A 171 -5.67 2.47 3.22
N PHE A 172 -4.55 3.14 3.00
CA PHE A 172 -3.32 2.49 2.55
C PHE A 172 -2.85 1.40 3.52
N HIS A 173 -2.90 1.65 4.83
CA HIS A 173 -2.56 0.64 5.84
C HIS A 173 -3.52 -0.56 5.79
N GLY A 174 -4.81 -0.31 5.54
CA GLY A 174 -5.80 -1.34 5.29
C GLY A 174 -5.48 -2.17 4.05
N LEU A 175 -5.15 -1.53 2.92
CA LEU A 175 -4.74 -2.20 1.69
C LEU A 175 -3.46 -3.03 1.86
N LEU A 176 -2.43 -2.51 2.54
CA LEU A 176 -1.21 -3.28 2.84
C LEU A 176 -1.53 -4.53 3.67
N THR A 177 -2.41 -4.40 4.65
CA THR A 177 -2.85 -5.52 5.49
C THR A 177 -3.60 -6.56 4.66
N TYR A 178 -4.50 -6.11 3.78
CA TYR A 178 -5.23 -6.97 2.85
C TYR A 178 -4.28 -7.70 1.88
N VAL A 179 -3.34 -6.98 1.27
CA VAL A 179 -2.34 -7.54 0.36
C VAL A 179 -1.53 -8.63 1.04
N LEU A 180 -1.02 -8.36 2.25
CA LEU A 180 -0.25 -9.34 3.01
C LEU A 180 -1.06 -10.60 3.34
N ALA A 181 -2.34 -10.43 3.69
CA ALA A 181 -3.22 -11.56 3.97
C ALA A 181 -3.54 -12.36 2.69
N ARG A 182 -3.73 -11.69 1.54
CA ARG A 182 -3.93 -12.32 0.23
C ARG A 182 -2.71 -13.10 -0.26
N ILE A 183 -1.52 -12.57 -0.04
CA ILE A 183 -0.25 -13.27 -0.32
C ILE A 183 -0.21 -14.59 0.47
N TRP A 184 -0.53 -14.55 1.76
CA TRP A 184 -0.63 -15.77 2.56
C TRP A 184 -1.71 -16.73 2.03
N ALA A 185 -2.91 -16.22 1.73
CA ALA A 185 -4.03 -17.03 1.27
C ALA A 185 -3.78 -17.71 -0.07
N THR A 186 -2.95 -17.12 -0.94
CA THR A 186 -2.57 -17.71 -2.24
C THR A 186 -1.90 -19.07 -2.04
N ARG A 187 -1.08 -19.23 -1.00
CA ARG A 187 -0.35 -20.48 -0.73
C ARG A 187 -1.07 -21.43 0.22
N TYR A 188 -1.74 -20.89 1.23
CA TYR A 188 -2.26 -21.65 2.38
C TYR A 188 -3.80 -21.59 2.51
N GLY A 189 -4.48 -20.72 1.78
CA GLY A 189 -5.89 -20.39 1.98
C GLY A 189 -6.87 -21.52 1.65
N GLU A 190 -6.46 -22.55 0.90
CA GLU A 190 -7.30 -23.73 0.67
C GLU A 190 -7.54 -24.54 1.96
N GLN A 191 -6.57 -24.54 2.87
CA GLN A 191 -6.60 -25.32 4.11
C GLN A 191 -7.27 -24.57 5.27
N ASP A 192 -7.45 -23.25 5.13
CA ASP A 192 -7.96 -22.38 6.20
C ASP A 192 -9.11 -21.51 5.67
N VAL A 193 -10.27 -22.14 5.52
CA VAL A 193 -11.49 -21.51 5.00
C VAL A 193 -11.93 -20.33 5.87
N ALA A 194 -11.76 -20.43 7.20
CA ALA A 194 -12.13 -19.36 8.13
C ALA A 194 -11.30 -18.10 7.89
N MET A 195 -9.97 -18.24 7.78
CA MET A 195 -9.10 -17.10 7.48
C MET A 195 -9.40 -16.50 6.11
N ARG A 196 -9.70 -17.34 5.10
CA ARG A 196 -10.10 -16.84 3.77
C ARG A 196 -11.36 -15.98 3.83
N GLU A 197 -12.35 -16.39 4.62
CA GLU A 197 -13.57 -15.63 4.82
C GLU A 197 -13.30 -14.28 5.52
N GLU A 198 -12.44 -14.24 6.54
CA GLU A 198 -12.02 -12.97 7.17
C GLU A 198 -11.32 -12.03 6.17
N ILE A 199 -10.49 -12.58 5.28
CA ILE A 199 -9.83 -11.81 4.22
C ILE A 199 -10.84 -11.24 3.22
N ASN A 200 -11.84 -12.04 2.84
CA ASN A 200 -12.92 -11.60 1.97
C ASN A 200 -13.75 -10.47 2.63
N GLN A 201 -14.04 -10.60 3.92
CA GLN A 201 -14.75 -9.55 4.67
C GLN A 201 -13.94 -8.27 4.77
N LEU A 202 -12.63 -8.35 4.99
CA LEU A 202 -11.74 -7.19 4.94
C LEU A 202 -11.75 -6.55 3.55
N GLY A 203 -11.65 -7.35 2.49
CA GLY A 203 -11.74 -6.86 1.11
C GLY A 203 -13.07 -6.14 0.84
N ALA A 204 -14.19 -6.76 1.18
CA ALA A 204 -15.52 -6.16 1.03
C ALA A 204 -15.67 -4.87 1.86
N ALA A 205 -15.08 -4.78 3.05
CA ALA A 205 -15.08 -3.56 3.85
C ALA A 205 -14.26 -2.44 3.19
N LEU A 206 -13.07 -2.75 2.66
CA LEU A 206 -12.23 -1.79 1.95
C LEU A 206 -12.88 -1.31 0.65
N GLY A 207 -13.46 -2.22 -0.14
CA GLY A 207 -14.13 -1.91 -1.40
C GLY A 207 -15.41 -1.08 -1.26
N ARG A 208 -15.97 -0.93 -0.05
CA ARG A 208 -17.08 -0.01 0.25
C ARG A 208 -16.64 1.41 0.59
N SER A 209 -15.34 1.65 0.74
CA SER A 209 -14.83 3.00 1.01
C SER A 209 -15.06 3.89 -0.20
N ARG A 210 -15.60 5.09 0.02
CA ARG A 210 -15.79 6.09 -1.06
C ARG A 210 -14.51 6.53 -1.77
N TYR A 211 -13.35 6.28 -1.16
CA TYR A 211 -12.04 6.58 -1.74
C TYR A 211 -11.47 5.39 -2.55
N LEU A 212 -12.19 4.27 -2.59
CA LEU A 212 -11.85 3.00 -3.22
C LEU A 212 -13.07 2.54 -4.05
N ASP A 213 -13.48 3.37 -5.00
CA ASP A 213 -14.71 3.21 -5.80
C ASP A 213 -14.55 2.23 -7.00
N GLY A 214 -13.52 1.39 -6.98
CA GLY A 214 -13.28 0.32 -7.94
C GLY A 214 -13.01 0.82 -9.35
N HIS A 215 -13.86 0.43 -10.30
CA HIS A 215 -13.68 0.72 -11.73
C HIS A 215 -14.28 2.06 -12.18
N GLN A 216 -14.96 2.80 -11.28
CA GLN A 216 -15.59 4.07 -11.65
C GLN A 216 -14.55 5.20 -11.81
N THR A 217 -13.41 5.10 -11.13
CA THR A 217 -12.27 6.02 -11.29
C THR A 217 -10.94 5.28 -11.32
N ASP A 218 -9.89 5.97 -11.75
CA ASP A 218 -8.50 5.54 -11.52
C ASP A 218 -8.22 5.59 -10.01
N TRP A 219 -8.62 4.56 -9.26
CA TRP A 219 -8.61 4.59 -7.79
C TRP A 219 -7.22 4.84 -7.20
N HIS A 220 -6.14 4.50 -7.92
CA HIS A 220 -4.77 4.82 -7.50
C HIS A 220 -4.55 6.33 -7.34
N GLN A 221 -5.26 7.16 -8.10
CA GLN A 221 -5.18 8.62 -8.02
C GLN A 221 -5.81 9.14 -6.74
N GLN A 222 -6.79 8.42 -6.14
CA GLN A 222 -7.43 8.78 -4.86
C GLN A 222 -6.40 8.97 -3.73
N PHE A 223 -5.23 8.36 -3.91
CA PHE A 223 -4.09 8.45 -3.03
C PHE A 223 -3.08 9.53 -3.41
N TRP A 224 -3.43 10.49 -4.27
CA TRP A 224 -2.60 11.66 -4.55
C TRP A 224 -2.84 12.78 -3.54
N ALA A 225 -1.78 13.53 -3.22
CA ALA A 225 -1.80 14.55 -2.18
C ALA A 225 -2.83 15.67 -2.43
N MET A 226 -3.12 15.93 -3.72
CA MET A 226 -3.99 17.00 -4.20
C MET A 226 -4.98 16.48 -5.24
N LEU A 227 -5.84 15.55 -4.81
CA LEU A 227 -7.17 15.46 -5.41
C LEU A 227 -8.09 16.39 -4.67
N TRP A 228 -8.56 17.40 -5.40
CA TRP A 228 -9.54 18.37 -4.95
C TRP A 228 -10.85 18.05 -5.66
N GLU A 229 -11.94 17.95 -4.90
CA GLU A 229 -13.25 17.78 -5.47
C GLU A 229 -13.64 19.06 -6.23
N ARG A 230 -14.13 18.91 -7.48
CA ARG A 230 -14.55 20.03 -8.36
C ARG A 230 -15.68 20.89 -7.78
N GLY A 231 -16.37 20.43 -6.73
CA GLY A 231 -17.44 21.16 -6.04
C GLY A 231 -17.01 21.94 -4.80
N GLY A 232 -15.72 21.94 -4.45
CA GLY A 232 -15.22 22.66 -3.27
C GLY A 232 -15.67 22.16 -1.91
N GLY A 233 -16.21 20.94 -1.87
CA GLY A 233 -16.39 20.21 -0.64
C GLY A 233 -15.05 19.80 -0.03
N THR A 234 -14.90 20.07 1.25
CA THR A 234 -14.15 19.16 2.12
C THR A 234 -14.96 17.86 2.10
N VAL A 235 -14.39 16.76 1.59
CA VAL A 235 -14.96 15.41 1.69
C VAL A 235 -14.97 15.00 3.17
N LEU A 236 -15.93 15.55 3.90
CA LEU A 236 -16.37 15.20 5.25
C LEU A 236 -17.83 14.77 5.06
N GLU A 237 -18.11 13.51 5.38
CA GLU A 237 -19.41 13.20 6.01
C GLU A 237 -19.11 13.11 7.50
#